data_AF-A0A3G3JY92-F1
#
_entry.id   AF-A0A3G3JY92-F1
#
_cell.length_a   1.000
_cell.length_b   1.000
_cell.length_c   1.000
_cell.angle_alpha   90.00
_cell.angle_beta   90.00
_cell.angle_gamma   90.00
#
_symmetry.space_group_name_H-M   'P 1'
#
loop_
_entity.id
_entity.type
_entity.pdbx_description
1 polymer ?
#
loop_
_entity_poly.entity_id
_entity_poly.type
_entity_poly.pdbx_seq_one_letter_code
_entity_poly.pdbx_strand_id
1 'polypeptide(L)'
;MSSRSGEKSHPAIQAAKDVNALRTIRETEQQRLSEALAAEPFLSVAESLSAIHEALVSRTLELAEQEMARLGFTAPPVPYAYMLFGSGGREEMTFSSDQDSGIVYGNPESEDEAASCEAYFARFAEEAVKLLIALGYPPCEGNVIASNPQWCLSLRQWEEKVDGWFADPSWENVRYLLIVADGRTVAGDERLADGLKDRFRTDMLQNPVITRRMMENTLRHKVLVGIFGQLLRERYGENAGGLDIKYGAYIPMVNVFRLLALQAGIRAAGTLVRIEALRSAGKISEREAEEAISAFTLVMKLRLLTAARVEGTQWIGSGKVPKEQLTKELAQSLKRALKFGKRMQRRVEREMQDRFGGR
;
A
#
# COMPACT_ATOMS: atom_id res chain seq x y z
N MET A 1 -3.85 22.09 10.11
CA MET A 1 -4.29 21.49 11.38
C MET A 1 -5.28 20.37 11.08
N SER A 2 -4.81 19.13 11.10
CA SER A 2 -5.67 17.94 11.10
C SER A 2 -4.96 16.87 11.92
N SER A 3 -5.02 17.03 13.24
CA SER A 3 -4.79 15.92 14.17
C SER A 3 -5.94 14.93 13.99
N ARG A 4 -5.73 13.90 13.18
CA ARG A 4 -6.49 12.66 13.24
C ARG A 4 -5.55 11.48 13.50
N SER A 5 -4.69 11.64 14.50
CA SER A 5 -4.04 10.55 15.24
C SER A 5 -4.82 10.26 16.53
N GLY A 6 -6.15 10.30 16.45
CA GLY A 6 -7.00 9.84 17.54
C GLY A 6 -7.02 8.32 17.50
N GLU A 7 -6.17 7.72 18.33
CA GLU A 7 -6.16 6.31 18.66
C GLU A 7 -7.58 5.72 18.63
N LYS A 8 -7.89 4.91 17.62
CA LYS A 8 -8.75 3.76 17.87
C LYS A 8 -7.87 2.78 18.63
N SER A 9 -7.60 3.08 19.91
CA SER A 9 -6.93 2.16 20.82
C SER A 9 -7.77 0.90 20.80
N HIS A 10 -7.24 -0.16 20.21
CA HIS A 10 -7.77 -1.52 20.34
C HIS A 10 -7.16 -2.07 21.62
N PRO A 11 -7.83 -1.97 22.79
CA PRO A 11 -7.16 -2.20 24.07
C PRO A 11 -6.70 -3.66 24.19
N ALA A 12 -7.41 -4.58 23.55
CA ALA A 12 -7.03 -5.98 23.46
C ALA A 12 -5.73 -6.20 22.68
N ILE A 13 -5.51 -5.46 21.58
CA ILE A 13 -4.25 -5.52 20.82
C ILE A 13 -3.12 -5.03 21.71
N GLN A 14 -3.29 -3.86 22.33
CA GLN A 14 -2.25 -3.26 23.18
C GLN A 14 -1.92 -4.13 24.41
N ALA A 15 -2.90 -4.82 24.97
CA ALA A 15 -2.70 -5.73 26.10
C ALA A 15 -2.08 -7.08 25.71
N ALA A 16 -2.02 -7.43 24.43
CA ALA A 16 -1.49 -8.71 23.98
C ALA A 16 0.02 -8.82 24.30
N LYS A 17 0.42 -9.94 24.91
CA LYS A 17 1.79 -10.17 25.40
C LYS A 17 2.66 -11.02 24.47
N ASP A 18 2.04 -11.64 23.47
CA ASP A 18 2.70 -12.51 22.52
C ASP A 18 1.95 -12.52 21.17
N VAL A 19 2.62 -13.07 20.17
CA VAL A 19 2.11 -13.14 18.79
C VAL A 19 0.90 -14.06 18.64
N ASN A 20 0.73 -15.06 19.50
CA ASN A 20 -0.43 -15.97 19.43
C ASN A 20 -1.70 -15.25 19.87
N ALA A 21 -1.63 -14.44 20.93
CA ALA A 21 -2.73 -13.58 21.35
C ALA A 21 -3.13 -12.59 20.24
N LEU A 22 -2.14 -11.95 19.60
CA LEU A 22 -2.39 -11.08 18.45
C LEU A 22 -3.04 -11.82 17.28
N ARG A 23 -2.62 -13.07 17.00
CA ARG A 23 -3.22 -13.90 15.96
C ARG A 23 -4.70 -14.19 16.25
N THR A 24 -5.03 -14.59 17.47
CA THR A 24 -6.42 -14.83 17.87
C THR A 24 -7.27 -13.56 17.73
N ILE A 25 -6.73 -12.39 18.11
CA ILE A 25 -7.42 -11.11 17.93
C ILE A 25 -7.66 -10.83 16.46
N ARG A 26 -6.63 -11.01 15.60
CA ARG A 26 -6.75 -10.82 14.16
C ARG A 26 -7.86 -11.69 13.56
N GLU A 27 -7.86 -12.98 13.87
CA GLU A 27 -8.87 -13.93 13.36
C GLU A 27 -10.28 -13.54 13.81
N THR A 28 -10.45 -13.18 15.08
CA THR A 28 -11.73 -12.78 15.67
C THR A 28 -12.26 -11.50 15.02
N GLU A 29 -11.43 -10.47 14.91
CA GLU A 29 -11.82 -9.18 14.33
C GLU A 29 -12.08 -9.28 12.82
N GLN A 30 -11.28 -10.07 12.09
CA GLN A 30 -11.53 -10.30 10.66
C GLN A 30 -12.84 -11.03 10.43
N GLN A 31 -13.17 -12.04 11.25
CA GLN A 31 -14.46 -12.72 11.17
C GLN A 31 -15.62 -11.75 11.46
N ARG A 32 -15.53 -10.97 12.54
CA ARG A 32 -16.53 -9.96 12.90
C ARG A 32 -16.75 -8.93 11.79
N LEU A 33 -15.67 -8.41 11.20
CA LEU A 33 -15.75 -7.42 10.11
C LEU A 33 -16.26 -8.04 8.80
N SER A 34 -15.93 -9.30 8.53
CA SER A 34 -16.49 -10.05 7.40
C SER A 34 -18.01 -10.16 7.50
N GLU A 35 -18.53 -10.49 8.68
CA GLU A 35 -19.97 -10.52 8.96
C GLU A 35 -20.62 -9.14 8.86
N ALA A 36 -19.93 -8.09 9.35
CA ALA A 36 -20.40 -6.72 9.29
C ALA A 36 -20.58 -6.18 7.86
N LEU A 37 -19.90 -6.73 6.85
CA LEU A 37 -20.06 -6.32 5.44
C LEU A 37 -21.51 -6.41 4.94
N ALA A 38 -22.35 -7.25 5.56
CA ALA A 38 -23.76 -7.39 5.21
C ALA A 38 -24.66 -6.29 5.80
N ALA A 39 -24.25 -5.66 6.91
CA ALA A 39 -25.10 -4.78 7.71
C ALA A 39 -24.57 -3.34 7.84
N GLU A 40 -23.26 -3.13 7.68
CA GLU A 40 -22.61 -1.83 7.88
C GLU A 40 -22.19 -1.15 6.56
N PRO A 41 -22.04 0.19 6.55
CA PRO A 41 -21.46 0.90 5.42
C PRO A 41 -20.08 0.36 5.07
N PHE A 42 -19.89 -0.02 3.81
CA PHE A 42 -18.68 -0.66 3.32
C PHE A 42 -17.37 0.08 3.70
N LEU A 43 -17.34 1.41 3.54
CA LEU A 43 -16.15 2.21 3.84
C LEU A 43 -15.79 2.14 5.33
N SER A 44 -16.79 2.13 6.22
CA SER A 44 -16.58 1.98 7.67
C SER A 44 -15.89 0.66 8.01
N VAL A 45 -16.32 -0.44 7.36
CA VAL A 45 -15.72 -1.77 7.53
C VAL A 45 -14.29 -1.78 7.00
N ALA A 46 -14.04 -1.22 5.81
CA ALA A 46 -12.71 -1.19 5.20
C ALA A 46 -11.71 -0.35 5.99
N GLU A 47 -12.14 0.82 6.50
CA GLU A 47 -11.34 1.68 7.38
C GLU A 47 -11.04 0.97 8.71
N SER A 48 -12.04 0.32 9.31
CA SER A 48 -11.86 -0.44 10.55
C SER A 48 -10.91 -1.62 10.37
N LEU A 49 -11.01 -2.33 9.25
CA LEU A 49 -10.10 -3.42 8.91
C LEU A 49 -8.66 -2.94 8.77
N SER A 50 -8.43 -1.85 8.05
CA SER A 50 -7.09 -1.28 7.87
C SER A 50 -6.51 -0.77 9.20
N ALA A 51 -7.33 -0.13 10.04
CA ALA A 51 -6.91 0.33 11.36
C ALA A 51 -6.53 -0.82 12.30
N ILE A 52 -7.27 -1.94 12.27
CA ILE A 52 -6.93 -3.15 13.03
C ILE A 52 -5.62 -3.74 12.53
N HIS A 53 -5.44 -3.86 11.22
CA HIS A 53 -4.20 -4.36 10.64
C HIS A 53 -2.99 -3.52 11.05
N GLU A 54 -3.12 -2.20 11.04
CA GLU A 54 -2.06 -1.29 11.48
C GLU A 54 -1.75 -1.42 12.96
N ALA A 55 -2.77 -1.43 13.83
CA ALA A 55 -2.58 -1.62 15.27
C ALA A 55 -1.90 -2.96 15.59
N LEU A 56 -2.27 -4.02 14.87
CA LEU A 56 -1.61 -5.32 14.95
C LEU A 56 -0.13 -5.24 14.53
N VAL A 57 0.20 -4.52 13.46
CA VAL A 57 1.58 -4.30 13.03
C VAL A 57 2.36 -3.52 14.08
N SER A 58 1.86 -2.36 14.53
CA SER A 58 2.53 -1.55 15.55
C SER A 58 2.83 -2.35 16.82
N ARG A 59 1.84 -3.10 17.34
CA ARG A 59 2.06 -3.95 18.51
C ARG A 59 3.04 -5.09 18.25
N THR A 60 3.08 -5.64 17.04
CA THR A 60 4.08 -6.64 16.66
C THR A 60 5.50 -6.08 16.71
N LEU A 61 5.69 -4.83 16.28
CA LEU A 61 6.99 -4.15 16.34
C LEU A 61 7.44 -3.93 17.79
N GLU A 62 6.52 -3.55 18.68
CA GLU A 62 6.83 -3.45 20.12
C GLU A 62 7.24 -4.80 20.74
N LEU A 63 6.59 -5.90 20.32
CA LEU A 63 6.99 -7.26 20.75
C LEU A 63 8.36 -7.65 20.16
N ALA A 64 8.66 -7.23 18.93
CA ALA A 64 9.97 -7.44 18.31
C ALA A 64 11.07 -6.69 19.08
N GLU A 65 10.84 -5.44 19.48
CA GLU A 65 11.78 -4.67 20.31
C GLU A 65 12.02 -5.33 21.68
N GLN A 66 10.96 -5.87 22.31
CA GLN A 66 11.10 -6.61 23.58
C GLN A 66 11.95 -7.87 23.41
N GLU A 67 11.80 -8.58 22.30
CA GLU A 67 12.62 -9.74 21.99
C GLU A 67 14.08 -9.35 21.67
N MET A 68 14.28 -8.25 20.94
CA MET A 68 15.62 -7.67 20.73
C MET A 68 16.31 -7.37 22.06
N ALA A 69 15.62 -6.75 23.02
CA ALA A 69 16.16 -6.48 24.34
C ALA A 69 16.55 -7.76 25.09
N ARG A 70 15.77 -8.84 24.99
CA ARG A 70 16.11 -10.16 25.55
C ARG A 70 17.36 -10.78 24.93
N LEU A 71 17.56 -10.55 23.64
CA LEU A 71 18.74 -11.01 22.89
C LEU A 71 19.99 -10.14 23.12
N GLY A 72 19.90 -9.12 23.98
CA GLY A 72 21.01 -8.21 24.32
C GLY A 72 21.04 -6.92 23.50
N PHE A 73 20.13 -6.74 22.55
CA PHE A 73 19.97 -5.52 21.76
C PHE A 73 19.02 -4.55 22.46
N THR A 74 19.49 -3.94 23.54
CA THR A 74 18.64 -3.20 24.49
C THR A 74 17.98 -1.93 23.95
N ALA A 75 18.58 -1.27 22.96
CA ALA A 75 18.02 -0.09 22.31
C ALA A 75 18.56 0.05 20.87
N PRO A 76 17.81 0.67 19.95
CA PRO A 76 18.32 1.00 18.62
C PRO A 76 19.48 2.01 18.74
N PRO A 77 20.59 1.84 18.00
CA PRO A 77 21.73 2.76 18.06
C PRO A 77 21.39 4.20 17.67
N VAL A 78 20.42 4.36 16.76
CA VAL A 78 19.90 5.63 16.27
C VAL A 78 18.37 5.56 16.14
N PRO A 79 17.64 6.69 16.07
CA PRO A 79 16.21 6.68 15.77
C PRO A 79 15.91 5.95 14.45
N TYR A 80 14.73 5.33 14.36
CA TYR A 80 14.28 4.67 13.14
C TYR A 80 12.80 4.93 12.88
N ALA A 81 12.37 4.72 11.64
CA ALA A 81 10.98 4.68 11.22
C ALA A 81 10.71 3.34 10.54
N TYR A 82 9.75 2.57 11.04
CA TYR A 82 9.19 1.44 10.32
C TYR A 82 8.09 1.97 9.41
N MET A 83 8.23 1.72 8.10
CA MET A 83 7.32 2.18 7.08
C MET A 83 6.51 1.01 6.53
N LEU A 84 5.22 1.27 6.31
CA LEU A 84 4.38 0.44 5.45
C LEU A 84 4.36 1.05 4.05
N PHE A 85 4.38 0.17 3.05
CA PHE A 85 4.18 0.52 1.65
C PHE A 85 2.92 -0.18 1.12
N GLY A 86 2.68 -0.05 -0.18
CA GLY A 86 1.57 -0.77 -0.81
C GLY A 86 0.23 -0.43 -0.17
N SER A 87 -0.64 -1.44 -0.01
CA SER A 87 -1.94 -1.21 0.65
C SER A 87 -1.82 -0.83 2.12
N GLY A 88 -0.74 -1.21 2.81
CA GLY A 88 -0.51 -0.80 4.20
C GLY A 88 -0.25 0.70 4.31
N GLY A 89 0.67 1.20 3.48
CA GLY A 89 1.00 2.64 3.43
C GLY A 89 -0.19 3.51 3.01
N ARG A 90 -1.05 2.99 2.12
CA ARG A 90 -2.29 3.65 1.67
C ARG A 90 -3.49 3.49 2.61
N GLU A 91 -3.39 2.73 3.69
CA GLU A 91 -4.53 2.42 4.58
C GLU A 91 -5.69 1.72 3.83
N GLU A 92 -5.33 0.81 2.93
CA GLU A 92 -6.25 0.09 2.03
C GLU A 92 -6.08 -1.43 2.14
N MET A 93 -5.74 -1.91 3.33
CA MET A 93 -5.53 -3.32 3.61
C MET A 93 -6.86 -4.09 3.55
N THR A 94 -6.80 -5.28 2.98
CA THR A 94 -7.87 -6.27 2.90
C THR A 94 -7.56 -7.50 3.76
N PHE A 95 -8.53 -8.41 3.90
CA PHE A 95 -8.39 -9.62 4.75
C PHE A 95 -7.13 -10.45 4.48
N SER A 96 -6.67 -10.47 3.23
CA SER A 96 -5.52 -11.24 2.73
C SER A 96 -4.31 -10.38 2.37
N SER A 97 -4.10 -9.25 3.06
CA SER A 97 -2.93 -8.40 2.82
C SER A 97 -1.64 -9.07 3.28
N ASP A 98 -0.57 -8.84 2.52
CA ASP A 98 0.80 -9.26 2.75
C ASP A 98 1.64 -8.16 3.43
N GLN A 99 2.91 -8.47 3.69
CA GLN A 99 3.87 -7.55 4.28
C GLN A 99 4.60 -6.73 3.21
N ASP A 100 4.18 -5.48 3.00
CA ASP A 100 4.92 -4.47 2.25
C ASP A 100 5.54 -3.46 3.24
N SER A 101 6.85 -3.59 3.54
CA SER A 101 7.48 -2.78 4.60
C SER A 101 8.96 -2.49 4.39
N GLY A 102 9.47 -1.50 5.14
CA GLY A 102 10.89 -1.13 5.18
C GLY A 102 11.23 -0.29 6.41
N ILE A 103 12.52 -0.12 6.65
CA ILE A 103 13.07 0.66 7.77
C ILE A 103 13.93 1.78 7.20
N VAL A 104 13.69 2.99 7.71
CA VAL A 104 14.57 4.15 7.52
C VAL A 104 15.17 4.46 8.89
N TYR A 105 16.48 4.36 9.05
CA TYR A 105 17.14 4.72 10.31
C TYR A 105 18.02 5.97 10.18
N GLY A 106 18.34 6.59 11.31
CA GLY A 106 19.20 7.77 11.38
C GLY A 106 20.55 7.54 10.73
N ASN A 107 21.17 8.61 10.22
CA ASN A 107 22.49 8.49 9.62
C ASN A 107 23.53 8.28 10.73
N PRO A 108 24.34 7.22 10.69
CA PRO A 108 25.41 7.03 11.66
C PRO A 108 26.50 8.11 11.50
N GLU A 109 27.10 8.52 12.62
CA GLU A 109 28.15 9.55 12.69
C GLU A 109 29.57 8.94 12.64
N SER A 110 29.70 7.62 12.77
CA SER A 110 30.98 6.89 12.73
C SER A 110 30.84 5.50 12.08
N GLU A 111 31.97 4.89 11.68
CA GLU A 111 32.00 3.52 11.14
C GLU A 111 31.53 2.48 12.16
N ASP A 112 31.90 2.64 13.43
CA ASP A 112 31.47 1.75 14.52
C ASP A 112 29.95 1.84 14.77
N GLU A 113 29.38 3.05 14.71
CA GLU A 113 27.93 3.25 14.81
C GLU A 113 27.21 2.69 13.57
N ALA A 114 27.79 2.83 12.38
CA ALA A 114 27.24 2.24 11.16
C ALA A 114 27.18 0.71 11.25
N ALA A 115 28.26 0.05 11.69
CA ALA A 115 28.28 -1.39 11.91
C ALA A 115 27.25 -1.83 12.97
N SER A 116 27.10 -1.03 14.03
CA SER A 116 26.09 -1.26 15.07
C SER A 116 24.66 -1.14 14.53
N CYS A 117 24.40 -0.14 13.69
CA CYS A 117 23.11 0.05 13.02
C CYS A 117 22.78 -1.12 12.10
N GLU A 118 23.72 -1.53 11.24
CA GLU A 118 23.53 -2.66 10.33
C GLU A 118 23.19 -3.94 11.11
N ALA A 119 23.96 -4.27 12.15
CA ALA A 119 23.70 -5.44 12.98
C ALA A 119 22.35 -5.37 13.71
N TYR A 120 22.04 -4.22 14.33
CA TYR A 120 20.78 -4.04 15.07
C TYR A 120 19.58 -4.11 14.14
N PHE A 121 19.54 -3.31 13.06
CA PHE A 121 18.35 -3.19 12.22
C PHE A 121 18.14 -4.40 11.33
N ALA A 122 19.20 -5.10 10.89
CA ALA A 122 19.04 -6.40 10.24
C ALA A 122 18.34 -7.39 11.17
N ARG A 123 18.81 -7.48 12.42
CA ARG A 123 18.23 -8.42 13.41
C ARG A 123 16.81 -8.04 13.82
N PHE A 124 16.55 -6.75 14.04
CA PHE A 124 15.21 -6.25 14.35
C PHE A 124 14.23 -6.52 13.19
N ALA A 125 14.65 -6.28 11.95
CA ALA A 125 13.83 -6.55 10.77
C ALA A 125 13.50 -8.04 10.61
N GLU A 126 14.47 -8.93 10.84
CA GLU A 126 14.25 -10.38 10.85
C GLU A 126 13.20 -10.79 11.88
N GLU A 127 13.29 -10.30 13.12
CA GLU A 127 12.33 -10.66 14.16
C GLU A 127 10.95 -10.05 13.91
N ALA A 128 10.87 -8.79 13.46
CA ALA A 128 9.60 -8.17 13.07
C ALA A 128 8.90 -8.99 11.98
N VAL A 129 9.61 -9.36 10.92
CA VAL A 129 9.06 -10.15 9.80
C VAL A 129 8.62 -11.53 10.27
N LYS A 130 9.43 -12.22 11.06
CA LYS A 130 9.10 -13.54 11.61
C LYS A 130 7.85 -13.48 12.49
N LEU A 131 7.73 -12.48 13.35
CA LEU A 131 6.53 -12.29 14.17
C LEU A 131 5.31 -11.95 13.31
N LEU A 132 5.44 -11.12 12.27
CA LEU A 132 4.34 -10.82 11.34
C LEU A 132 3.90 -12.07 10.55
N ILE A 133 4.83 -12.94 10.14
CA ILE A 133 4.52 -14.24 9.54
C ILE A 133 3.75 -15.10 10.55
N ALA A 134 4.23 -15.19 11.79
CA ALA A 134 3.54 -15.90 12.85
C ALA A 134 2.18 -15.26 13.17
N LEU A 135 1.99 -13.96 12.98
CA LEU A 135 0.70 -13.31 13.15
C LEU A 135 -0.29 -13.63 12.01
N GLY A 136 0.22 -14.10 10.87
CA GLY A 136 -0.58 -14.51 9.71
C GLY A 136 -0.52 -13.55 8.52
N TYR A 137 0.48 -12.66 8.47
CA TYR A 137 0.81 -11.86 7.28
C TYR A 137 1.88 -12.57 6.46
N PRO A 138 1.58 -13.05 5.24
CA PRO A 138 2.60 -13.69 4.41
C PRO A 138 3.66 -12.68 3.95
N PRO A 139 4.88 -13.14 3.64
CA PRO A 139 5.89 -12.27 3.03
C PRO A 139 5.42 -11.80 1.64
N CYS A 140 5.80 -10.58 1.26
CA CYS A 140 5.52 -10.06 -0.07
C CYS A 140 6.29 -10.86 -1.14
N GLU A 141 5.57 -11.34 -2.16
CA GLU A 141 6.17 -12.07 -3.32
C GLU A 141 7.21 -11.23 -4.05
N GLY A 142 7.06 -9.90 -4.03
CA GLY A 142 7.99 -8.95 -4.63
C GLY A 142 9.19 -8.58 -3.75
N ASN A 143 9.37 -9.25 -2.61
CA ASN A 143 10.46 -9.05 -1.64
C ASN A 143 10.60 -7.60 -1.14
N VAL A 144 9.47 -6.88 -1.04
CA VAL A 144 9.36 -5.53 -0.47
C VAL A 144 9.12 -5.67 1.04
N ILE A 145 10.14 -6.08 1.76
CA ILE A 145 10.00 -6.49 3.15
C ILE A 145 11.18 -5.98 3.97
N ALA A 146 10.94 -5.58 5.22
CA ALA A 146 11.97 -4.93 6.04
C ALA A 146 13.24 -5.79 6.23
N SER A 147 13.12 -7.12 6.24
CA SER A 147 14.27 -8.03 6.37
C SER A 147 15.12 -8.13 5.10
N ASN A 148 14.67 -7.58 3.97
CA ASN A 148 15.49 -7.41 2.79
C ASN A 148 16.39 -6.17 2.99
N PRO A 149 17.73 -6.29 2.94
CA PRO A 149 18.64 -5.15 3.10
C PRO A 149 18.38 -4.00 2.12
N GLN A 150 17.74 -4.28 0.98
CA GLN A 150 17.33 -3.24 0.04
C GLN A 150 16.27 -2.29 0.60
N TRP A 151 15.57 -2.67 1.67
CA TRP A 151 14.49 -1.92 2.31
C TRP A 151 14.79 -1.57 3.77
N CYS A 152 16.01 -1.80 4.24
CA CYS A 152 16.46 -1.47 5.59
C CYS A 152 17.76 -0.69 5.51
N LEU A 153 17.66 0.64 5.48
CA LEU A 153 18.76 1.53 5.14
C LEU A 153 18.71 2.80 6.01
N SER A 154 19.88 3.44 6.17
CA SER A 154 19.93 4.80 6.73
C SER A 154 19.21 5.78 5.80
N LEU A 155 18.81 6.94 6.32
CA LEU A 155 18.17 7.99 5.52
C LEU A 155 19.03 8.38 4.30
N ARG A 156 20.34 8.56 4.47
CA ARG A 156 21.27 8.89 3.38
C ARG A 156 21.29 7.81 2.30
N GLN A 157 21.41 6.54 2.70
CA GLN A 157 21.39 5.42 1.76
C GLN A 157 20.04 5.32 1.02
N TRP A 158 18.94 5.63 1.71
CA TRP A 158 17.62 5.72 1.08
C TRP A 158 17.53 6.85 0.04
N GLU A 159 18.07 8.04 0.35
CA GLU A 159 18.13 9.16 -0.59
C GLU A 159 18.95 8.81 -1.83
N GLU A 160 20.16 8.27 -1.66
CA GLU A 160 21.02 7.80 -2.75
C GLU A 160 20.34 6.73 -3.62
N LYS A 161 19.57 5.85 -2.99
CA LYS A 161 18.83 4.80 -3.69
C LYS A 161 17.69 5.35 -4.53
N VAL A 162 16.91 6.28 -3.96
CA VAL A 162 15.83 6.95 -4.68
C VAL A 162 16.39 7.75 -5.86
N ASP A 163 17.50 8.46 -5.66
CA ASP A 163 18.23 9.15 -6.73
C ASP A 163 18.58 8.21 -7.88
N GLY A 164 19.17 7.05 -7.54
CA GLY A 164 19.52 6.02 -8.52
C GLY A 164 18.31 5.52 -9.31
N TRP A 165 17.17 5.32 -8.67
CA TRP A 165 15.93 4.91 -9.35
C TRP A 165 15.34 5.98 -10.28
N PHE A 166 15.49 7.26 -9.93
CA PHE A 166 15.10 8.35 -10.83
C PHE A 166 16.07 8.51 -12.01
N ALA A 167 17.37 8.32 -11.77
CA ALA A 167 18.42 8.43 -12.79
C ALA A 167 18.35 7.30 -13.82
N ASP A 168 18.03 6.06 -13.40
CA ASP A 168 17.78 4.93 -14.29
C ASP A 168 16.34 4.41 -14.13
N PRO A 169 15.37 4.97 -14.88
CA PRO A 169 13.96 4.62 -14.75
C PRO A 169 13.61 3.31 -15.50
N SER A 170 14.33 2.24 -15.17
CA SER A 170 14.01 0.88 -15.59
C SER A 170 12.60 0.47 -15.09
N TRP A 171 12.02 -0.58 -15.68
CA TRP A 171 10.67 -1.02 -15.29
C TRP A 171 10.58 -1.35 -13.78
N GLU A 172 11.64 -1.96 -13.24
CA GLU A 172 11.74 -2.33 -11.83
C GLU A 172 11.94 -1.11 -10.93
N ASN A 173 12.85 -0.19 -11.28
CA ASN A 173 13.08 1.02 -10.49
C ASN A 173 11.83 1.90 -10.43
N VAL A 174 11.11 2.01 -11.54
CA VAL A 174 9.81 2.72 -11.59
C VAL A 174 8.78 2.05 -10.68
N ARG A 175 8.75 0.71 -10.61
CA ARG A 175 7.90 -0.02 -9.67
C ARG A 175 8.27 0.33 -8.22
N TYR A 176 9.57 0.42 -7.89
CA TYR A 176 10.02 0.81 -6.55
C TYR A 176 9.65 2.25 -6.19
N LEU A 177 9.77 3.18 -7.14
CA LEU A 177 9.31 4.56 -6.94
C LEU A 177 7.80 4.64 -6.68
N LEU A 178 6.99 3.82 -7.37
CA LEU A 178 5.55 3.74 -7.12
C LEU A 178 5.23 3.17 -5.73
N ILE A 179 6.05 2.27 -5.21
CA ILE A 179 5.93 1.69 -3.86
C ILE A 179 6.29 2.75 -2.81
N VAL A 180 7.44 3.42 -2.95
CA VAL A 180 7.89 4.47 -2.02
C VAL A 180 6.95 5.67 -1.99
N ALA A 181 6.31 6.02 -3.12
CA ALA A 181 5.30 7.07 -3.17
C ALA A 181 4.10 6.85 -2.24
N ASP A 182 3.86 5.60 -1.81
CA ASP A 182 2.82 5.25 -0.85
C ASP A 182 3.34 5.05 0.57
N GLY A 183 4.63 5.25 0.79
CA GLY A 183 5.28 5.05 2.08
C GLY A 183 4.67 5.91 3.19
N ARG A 184 4.39 5.27 4.32
CA ARG A 184 3.91 5.91 5.55
C ARG A 184 4.51 5.22 6.77
N THR A 185 4.90 6.01 7.76
CA THR A 185 5.38 5.52 9.05
C THR A 185 4.23 4.86 9.83
N VAL A 186 4.52 3.70 10.42
CA VAL A 186 3.62 2.99 11.35
C VAL A 186 4.19 2.90 12.78
N ALA A 187 5.51 3.01 12.92
CA ALA A 187 6.19 3.07 14.21
C ALA A 187 7.52 3.83 14.09
N GLY A 188 7.98 4.40 15.21
CA GLY A 188 9.24 5.13 15.27
C GLY A 188 9.11 6.62 14.92
N ASP A 189 10.22 7.23 14.49
CA ASP A 189 10.34 8.67 14.25
C ASP A 189 9.88 9.06 12.83
N GLU A 190 8.68 9.64 12.73
CA GLU A 190 8.09 10.07 11.46
C GLU A 190 8.96 11.03 10.63
N ARG A 191 9.85 11.79 11.28
CA ARG A 191 10.73 12.75 10.61
C ARG A 191 11.67 12.08 9.60
N LEU A 192 12.07 10.82 9.83
CA LEU A 192 12.93 10.07 8.92
C LEU A 192 12.20 9.72 7.63
N ALA A 193 10.95 9.27 7.73
CA ALA A 193 10.11 9.00 6.57
C ALA A 193 9.76 10.28 5.82
N ASP A 194 9.52 11.39 6.53
CA ASP A 194 9.27 12.68 5.92
C ASP A 194 10.49 13.19 5.14
N GLY A 195 11.71 13.01 5.66
CA GLY A 195 12.95 13.29 4.95
C GLY A 195 13.05 12.52 3.62
N LEU A 196 12.79 11.21 3.65
CA LEU A 196 12.76 10.39 2.44
C LEU A 196 11.70 10.86 1.43
N LYS A 197 10.49 11.20 1.91
CA LYS A 197 9.42 11.72 1.05
C LYS A 197 9.75 13.09 0.46
N ASP A 198 10.49 13.91 1.20
CA ASP A 198 10.98 15.20 0.72
C ASP A 198 11.99 15.04 -0.40
N ARG A 199 12.93 14.10 -0.27
CA ARG A 199 13.85 13.76 -1.33
C ARG A 199 13.11 13.25 -2.57
N PHE A 200 12.28 12.21 -2.41
CA PHE A 200 11.48 11.64 -3.48
C PHE A 200 10.69 12.70 -4.26
N ARG A 201 10.05 13.65 -3.55
CA ARG A 201 9.28 14.73 -4.19
C ARG A 201 10.17 15.66 -4.99
N THR A 202 11.35 16.00 -4.47
CA THR A 202 12.32 16.86 -5.15
C THR A 202 12.71 16.24 -6.49
N ASP A 203 13.07 14.96 -6.48
CA ASP A 203 13.48 14.24 -7.69
C ASP A 203 12.32 14.04 -8.66
N MET A 204 11.11 13.77 -8.15
CA MET A 204 9.88 13.66 -8.97
C MET A 204 9.62 14.93 -9.78
N LEU A 205 9.83 16.11 -9.18
CA LEU A 205 9.64 17.39 -9.86
C LEU A 205 10.77 17.71 -10.86
N GLN A 206 11.98 17.22 -10.59
CA GLN A 206 13.16 17.42 -11.44
C GLN A 206 13.29 16.43 -12.61
N ASN A 207 12.55 15.31 -12.57
CA ASN A 207 12.64 14.25 -13.59
C ASN A 207 11.30 14.03 -14.31
N PRO A 208 10.84 14.96 -15.16
CA PRO A 208 9.49 14.90 -15.69
C PRO A 208 9.17 13.63 -16.52
N VAL A 209 10.20 13.03 -17.15
CA VAL A 209 10.12 11.74 -17.86
C VAL A 209 9.61 10.61 -16.97
N ILE A 210 9.87 10.67 -15.66
CA ILE A 210 9.49 9.60 -14.73
C ILE A 210 7.98 9.40 -14.66
N THR A 211 7.19 10.47 -14.82
CA THR A 211 5.73 10.37 -14.78
C THR A 211 5.20 9.55 -15.94
N ARG A 212 5.80 9.69 -17.13
CA ARG A 212 5.50 8.86 -18.30
C ARG A 212 5.87 7.39 -18.03
N ARG A 213 7.06 7.14 -17.48
CA ARG A 213 7.54 5.79 -17.16
C ARG A 213 6.65 5.09 -16.13
N MET A 214 6.22 5.79 -15.08
CA MET A 214 5.26 5.31 -14.10
C MET A 214 3.92 4.92 -14.71
N MET A 215 3.47 5.69 -15.72
CA MET A 215 2.26 5.38 -16.46
C MET A 215 2.44 4.15 -17.37
N GLU A 216 3.56 4.04 -18.09
CA GLU A 216 3.90 2.85 -18.88
C GLU A 216 3.96 1.57 -18.01
N ASN A 217 4.52 1.67 -16.80
CA ASN A 217 4.55 0.57 -15.82
C ASN A 217 3.12 0.12 -15.44
N THR A 218 2.22 1.08 -15.23
CA THR A 218 0.80 0.85 -14.91
C THR A 218 0.00 0.22 -16.06
N LEU A 219 0.28 0.61 -17.31
CA LEU A 219 -0.46 0.18 -18.51
C LEU A 219 -0.21 -1.28 -18.90
N ARG A 220 0.91 -1.87 -18.46
CA ARG A 220 1.21 -3.29 -18.71
C ARG A 220 0.34 -4.23 -17.84
N HIS A 221 -0.46 -3.70 -16.92
CA HIS A 221 -1.38 -4.51 -16.12
C HIS A 221 -2.60 -4.99 -16.92
N LYS A 222 -3.27 -6.00 -16.35
CA LYS A 222 -4.35 -6.77 -16.95
C LYS A 222 -5.54 -5.92 -17.40
N VAL A 223 -6.01 -6.13 -18.63
CA VAL A 223 -7.19 -5.44 -19.16
C VAL A 223 -8.46 -6.18 -18.76
N LEU A 224 -9.41 -5.49 -18.09
CA LEU A 224 -10.73 -6.06 -17.75
C LEU A 224 -11.85 -5.68 -18.72
N VAL A 225 -11.64 -4.72 -19.61
CA VAL A 225 -12.68 -4.30 -20.57
C VAL A 225 -12.15 -4.51 -21.98
N GLY A 226 -12.78 -5.43 -22.72
CA GLY A 226 -12.48 -5.68 -24.11
C GLY A 226 -12.90 -4.52 -25.02
N ILE A 227 -12.48 -4.60 -26.28
CA ILE A 227 -12.74 -3.57 -27.29
C ILE A 227 -14.25 -3.30 -27.53
N PHE A 228 -15.12 -4.28 -27.26
CA PHE A 228 -16.59 -4.14 -27.36
C PHE A 228 -17.27 -3.85 -26.01
N GLY A 229 -16.51 -3.48 -24.98
CA GLY A 229 -17.06 -3.14 -23.65
C GLY A 229 -17.51 -4.34 -22.80
N GLN A 230 -17.14 -5.56 -23.21
CA GLN A 230 -17.32 -6.78 -22.43
C GLN A 230 -16.29 -6.88 -21.31
N LEU A 231 -16.68 -7.46 -20.17
CA LEU A 231 -15.72 -7.75 -19.10
C LEU A 231 -14.89 -8.98 -19.49
N LEU A 232 -13.57 -8.87 -19.41
CA LEU A 232 -12.63 -9.95 -19.69
C LEU A 232 -12.45 -10.78 -18.42
N ARG A 233 -13.11 -11.94 -18.41
CA ARG A 233 -13.07 -12.91 -17.31
C ARG A 233 -11.87 -13.85 -17.45
N GLU A 234 -11.48 -14.45 -16.33
CA GLU A 234 -10.50 -15.53 -16.33
C GLU A 234 -10.98 -16.70 -17.20
N ARG A 235 -10.11 -17.18 -18.08
CA ARG A 235 -10.48 -18.21 -19.07
C ARG A 235 -10.34 -19.63 -18.54
N TYR A 236 -9.37 -19.86 -17.65
CA TYR A 236 -8.96 -21.20 -17.21
C TYR A 236 -8.59 -21.21 -15.71
N GLY A 237 -8.46 -22.41 -15.15
CA GLY A 237 -8.09 -22.64 -13.75
C GLY A 237 -9.25 -22.47 -12.77
N GLU A 238 -8.95 -22.57 -11.47
CA GLU A 238 -9.96 -22.53 -10.39
C GLU A 238 -10.77 -21.22 -10.34
N ASN A 239 -10.25 -20.16 -10.93
CA ASN A 239 -10.89 -18.85 -10.97
C ASN A 239 -11.65 -18.58 -12.28
N ALA A 240 -11.82 -19.59 -13.15
CA ALA A 240 -12.47 -19.43 -14.45
C ALA A 240 -13.86 -18.78 -14.33
N GLY A 241 -14.11 -17.78 -15.17
CA GLY A 241 -15.32 -16.96 -15.14
C GLY A 241 -15.32 -15.82 -14.12
N GLY A 242 -14.35 -15.77 -13.20
CA GLY A 242 -14.14 -14.65 -12.27
C GLY A 242 -13.47 -13.44 -12.90
N LEU A 243 -13.31 -12.37 -12.11
CA LEU A 243 -12.65 -11.12 -12.53
C LEU A 243 -11.51 -10.75 -11.59
N ASP A 244 -10.35 -10.46 -12.16
CA ASP A 244 -9.16 -10.00 -11.43
C ASP A 244 -9.27 -8.51 -11.09
N ILE A 245 -9.86 -8.23 -9.94
CA ILE A 245 -10.12 -6.86 -9.50
C ILE A 245 -8.83 -6.18 -9.04
N LYS A 246 -7.88 -6.92 -8.44
CA LYS A 246 -6.59 -6.39 -7.98
C LYS A 246 -5.83 -5.74 -9.13
N TYR A 247 -5.46 -6.52 -10.15
CA TYR A 247 -4.63 -6.02 -11.25
C TYR A 247 -5.44 -5.31 -12.34
N GLY A 248 -6.73 -5.63 -12.42
CA GLY A 248 -7.57 -5.15 -13.51
C GLY A 248 -8.36 -3.87 -13.23
N ALA A 249 -8.53 -3.49 -11.96
CA ALA A 249 -9.31 -2.31 -11.55
C ALA A 249 -8.61 -1.50 -10.47
N TYR A 250 -8.23 -2.14 -9.36
CA TYR A 250 -7.70 -1.48 -8.17
C TYR A 250 -6.35 -0.80 -8.43
N ILE A 251 -5.33 -1.55 -8.83
CA ILE A 251 -3.99 -0.99 -9.10
C ILE A 251 -4.04 0.12 -10.17
N PRO A 252 -4.74 -0.06 -11.32
CA PRO A 252 -4.91 1.03 -12.28
C PRO A 252 -5.51 2.32 -11.69
N MET A 253 -6.55 2.21 -10.85
CA MET A 253 -7.17 3.38 -10.22
C MET A 253 -6.24 4.03 -9.18
N VAL A 254 -5.57 3.24 -8.34
CA VAL A 254 -4.55 3.74 -7.40
C VAL A 254 -3.50 4.54 -8.15
N ASN A 255 -2.94 3.98 -9.23
CA ASN A 255 -1.85 4.60 -9.97
C ASN A 255 -2.27 5.91 -10.65
N VAL A 256 -3.50 5.99 -11.20
CA VAL A 256 -4.03 7.24 -11.79
C VAL A 256 -4.06 8.37 -10.76
N PHE A 257 -4.64 8.12 -9.58
CA PHE A 257 -4.75 9.16 -8.56
C PHE A 257 -3.44 9.41 -7.83
N ARG A 258 -2.56 8.40 -7.71
CA ARG A 258 -1.18 8.58 -7.25
C ARG A 258 -0.45 9.57 -8.16
N LEU A 259 -0.48 9.36 -9.47
CA LEU A 259 0.24 10.22 -10.41
C LEU A 259 -0.30 11.65 -10.41
N LEU A 260 -1.63 11.83 -10.44
CA LEU A 260 -2.24 13.15 -10.32
C LEU A 260 -1.82 13.84 -9.01
N ALA A 261 -1.83 13.12 -7.89
CA ALA A 261 -1.44 13.66 -6.59
C ALA A 261 0.03 14.06 -6.55
N LEU A 262 0.93 13.20 -7.05
CA LEU A 262 2.37 13.48 -7.12
C LEU A 262 2.65 14.74 -7.94
N GLN A 263 1.99 14.89 -9.10
CA GLN A 263 2.13 16.08 -9.94
C GLN A 263 1.58 17.36 -9.31
N ALA A 264 0.59 17.23 -8.43
CA ALA A 264 0.03 18.33 -7.66
C ALA A 264 0.85 18.63 -6.39
N GLY A 265 1.92 17.88 -6.11
CA GLY A 265 2.73 18.02 -4.89
C GLY A 265 2.01 17.52 -3.62
N ILE A 266 0.98 16.69 -3.77
CA ILE A 266 0.18 16.14 -2.66
C ILE A 266 0.92 14.94 -2.05
N ARG A 267 1.17 14.99 -0.74
CA ARG A 267 1.93 13.96 0.02
C ARG A 267 1.09 12.79 0.55
N ALA A 268 -0.24 12.85 0.38
CA ALA A 268 -1.15 11.82 0.85
C ALA A 268 -0.84 10.46 0.19
N ALA A 269 -0.93 9.38 0.96
CA ALA A 269 -0.75 8.02 0.48
C ALA A 269 -2.08 7.36 0.05
N GLY A 270 -3.11 7.42 0.91
CA GLY A 270 -4.41 6.80 0.64
C GLY A 270 -5.11 7.36 -0.60
N THR A 271 -5.70 6.50 -1.42
CA THR A 271 -6.27 6.88 -2.72
C THR A 271 -7.47 7.80 -2.59
N LEU A 272 -8.38 7.52 -1.65
CA LEU A 272 -9.51 8.42 -1.36
C LEU A 272 -9.03 9.77 -0.84
N VAL A 273 -8.01 9.78 0.02
CA VAL A 273 -7.40 11.02 0.54
C VAL A 273 -6.74 11.82 -0.59
N ARG A 274 -6.09 11.15 -1.55
CA ARG A 274 -5.53 11.77 -2.76
C ARG A 274 -6.63 12.40 -3.63
N ILE A 275 -7.73 11.68 -3.87
CA ILE A 275 -8.87 12.20 -4.64
C ILE A 275 -9.41 13.48 -3.99
N GLU A 276 -9.62 13.46 -2.67
CA GLU A 276 -10.13 14.59 -1.93
C GLU A 276 -9.17 15.80 -1.94
N ALA A 277 -7.87 15.54 -1.77
CA ALA A 277 -6.84 16.57 -1.86
C ALA A 277 -6.75 17.17 -3.28
N LEU A 278 -6.90 16.35 -4.33
CA LEU A 278 -6.94 16.81 -5.72
C LEU A 278 -8.16 17.67 -6.01
N ARG A 279 -9.32 17.31 -5.45
CA ARG A 279 -10.55 18.10 -5.50
C ARG A 279 -10.35 19.47 -4.83
N SER A 280 -9.87 19.46 -3.59
CA SER A 280 -9.57 20.68 -2.82
C SER A 280 -8.55 21.60 -3.51
N ALA A 281 -7.58 21.01 -4.23
CA ALA A 281 -6.57 21.75 -5.00
C ALA A 281 -7.05 22.19 -6.40
N GLY A 282 -8.32 21.94 -6.76
CA GLY A 282 -8.89 22.28 -8.06
C GLY A 282 -8.25 21.54 -9.24
N LYS A 283 -7.59 20.40 -8.99
CA LYS A 283 -6.93 19.59 -10.03
C LYS A 283 -7.89 18.65 -10.74
N ILE A 284 -8.99 18.30 -10.08
CA ILE A 284 -10.13 17.60 -10.66
C ILE A 284 -11.40 18.36 -10.30
N SER A 285 -12.42 18.30 -11.16
CA SER A 285 -13.72 18.90 -10.87
C SER A 285 -14.46 18.16 -9.75
N GLU A 286 -15.43 18.82 -9.09
CA GLU A 286 -16.30 18.19 -8.09
C GLU A 286 -16.94 16.90 -8.62
N ARG A 287 -17.48 16.96 -9.85
CA ARG A 287 -18.08 15.80 -10.52
C ARG A 287 -17.07 14.67 -10.74
N GLU A 288 -15.85 14.99 -11.18
CA GLU A 288 -14.80 13.97 -11.35
C GLU A 288 -14.42 13.32 -10.03
N ALA A 289 -14.38 14.09 -8.94
CA ALA A 289 -14.08 13.59 -7.61
C ALA A 289 -15.21 12.67 -7.08
N GLU A 290 -16.47 13.06 -7.24
CA GLU A 290 -17.62 12.21 -6.87
C GLU A 290 -17.64 10.90 -7.67
N GLU A 291 -17.43 10.97 -8.99
CA GLU A 291 -17.31 9.78 -9.85
C GLU A 291 -16.10 8.91 -9.43
N ALA A 292 -14.97 9.52 -9.05
CA ALA A 292 -13.77 8.83 -8.58
C ALA A 292 -13.98 8.10 -7.25
N ILE A 293 -14.56 8.77 -6.26
CA ILE A 293 -14.85 8.22 -4.93
C ILE A 293 -15.83 7.05 -5.09
N SER A 294 -16.90 7.22 -5.87
CA SER A 294 -17.88 6.15 -6.12
C SER A 294 -17.23 4.94 -6.80
N ALA A 295 -16.44 5.17 -7.86
CA ALA A 295 -15.78 4.11 -8.61
C ALA A 295 -14.74 3.38 -7.74
N PHE A 296 -13.92 4.10 -6.97
CA PHE A 296 -12.89 3.50 -6.13
C PHE A 296 -13.50 2.73 -4.95
N THR A 297 -14.55 3.27 -4.33
CA THR A 297 -15.31 2.59 -3.27
C THR A 297 -15.88 1.27 -3.77
N LEU A 298 -16.45 1.24 -4.98
CA LEU A 298 -16.94 0.00 -5.59
C LEU A 298 -15.81 -1.01 -5.82
N VAL A 299 -14.66 -0.56 -6.33
CA VAL A 299 -13.50 -1.42 -6.59
C VAL A 299 -12.93 -1.98 -5.29
N MET A 300 -12.84 -1.17 -4.24
CA MET A 300 -12.46 -1.64 -2.91
C MET A 300 -13.46 -2.64 -2.35
N LYS A 301 -14.77 -2.43 -2.56
CA LYS A 301 -15.81 -3.39 -2.18
C LYS A 301 -15.61 -4.74 -2.85
N LEU A 302 -15.40 -4.72 -4.16
CA LEU A 302 -15.09 -5.92 -4.91
C LEU A 302 -13.79 -6.58 -4.44
N ARG A 303 -12.77 -5.79 -4.07
CA ARG A 303 -11.49 -6.29 -3.56
C ARG A 303 -11.67 -7.05 -2.23
N LEU A 304 -12.47 -6.52 -1.31
CA LEU A 304 -12.79 -7.20 -0.04
C LEU A 304 -13.65 -8.45 -0.22
N LEU A 305 -14.47 -8.48 -1.27
CA LEU A 305 -15.28 -9.66 -1.64
C LEU A 305 -14.49 -10.71 -2.43
N THR A 306 -13.23 -10.43 -2.83
CA THR A 306 -12.42 -11.44 -3.51
C THR A 306 -12.29 -12.67 -2.62
N ALA A 307 -12.42 -13.85 -3.23
CA ALA A 307 -12.38 -15.08 -2.47
C ALA A 307 -11.03 -15.16 -1.75
N ALA A 308 -11.11 -15.17 -0.43
CA ALA A 308 -10.01 -15.50 0.45
C ALA A 308 -10.29 -16.89 1.01
N ARG A 309 -9.39 -17.84 0.73
CA ARG A 309 -9.43 -19.14 1.38
C ARG A 309 -8.59 -19.05 2.64
N VAL A 310 -9.02 -19.75 3.68
CA VAL A 310 -8.18 -19.96 4.85
C VAL A 310 -7.39 -21.23 4.61
N GLU A 311 -6.07 -21.10 4.40
CA GLU A 311 -5.15 -22.23 4.37
C GLU A 311 -4.31 -22.21 5.64
N GLY A 312 -4.53 -23.21 6.51
CA GLY A 312 -3.98 -23.20 7.86
C GLY A 312 -4.49 -21.99 8.66
N THR A 313 -3.62 -21.00 8.86
CA THR A 313 -3.91 -19.75 9.61
C THR A 313 -3.85 -18.49 8.73
N GLN A 314 -3.71 -18.67 7.42
CA GLN A 314 -3.52 -17.55 6.48
C GLN A 314 -4.75 -17.39 5.58
N TRP A 315 -5.22 -16.14 5.49
CA TRP A 315 -6.18 -15.73 4.47
C TRP A 315 -5.44 -15.51 3.15
N ILE A 316 -5.59 -16.44 2.21
CA ILE A 316 -4.99 -16.36 0.88
C ILE A 316 -6.01 -15.78 -0.08
N GLY A 317 -5.76 -14.55 -0.52
CA GLY A 317 -6.60 -13.85 -1.48
C GLY A 317 -6.23 -14.17 -2.92
N SER A 318 -7.21 -14.56 -3.72
CA SER A 318 -7.01 -14.72 -5.17
C SER A 318 -6.86 -13.39 -5.92
N GLY A 319 -7.23 -12.27 -5.29
CA GLY A 319 -7.41 -10.97 -5.95
C GLY A 319 -8.57 -10.95 -6.97
N LYS A 320 -9.35 -12.04 -7.02
CA LYS A 320 -10.38 -12.28 -8.02
C LYS A 320 -11.76 -12.42 -7.37
N VAL A 321 -12.75 -11.78 -7.97
CA VAL A 321 -14.15 -11.93 -7.57
C VAL A 321 -14.73 -13.15 -8.31
N PRO A 322 -15.29 -14.13 -7.58
CA PRO A 322 -15.93 -15.30 -8.17
C PRO A 322 -17.10 -14.94 -9.08
N LYS A 323 -17.37 -15.78 -10.08
CA LYS A 323 -18.45 -15.53 -11.06
C LYS A 323 -19.83 -15.42 -10.40
N GLU A 324 -20.04 -16.14 -9.31
CA GLU A 324 -21.27 -16.25 -8.54
C GLU A 324 -21.63 -14.92 -7.86
N GLN A 325 -20.61 -14.13 -7.50
CA GLN A 325 -20.79 -12.84 -6.85
C GLN A 325 -20.98 -11.69 -7.87
N LEU A 326 -20.78 -11.94 -9.16
CA LEU A 326 -20.88 -10.93 -10.22
C LEU A 326 -22.31 -10.83 -10.78
N THR A 327 -23.21 -10.21 -10.03
CA THR A 327 -24.57 -9.89 -10.51
C THR A 327 -24.52 -8.95 -11.73
N LYS A 328 -25.63 -8.86 -12.49
CA LYS A 328 -25.71 -8.00 -13.68
C LYS A 328 -25.51 -6.53 -13.30
N GLU A 329 -26.08 -6.10 -12.19
CA GLU A 329 -26.03 -4.75 -11.65
C GLU A 329 -24.60 -4.39 -11.22
N LEU A 330 -23.91 -5.34 -10.56
CA LEU A 330 -22.53 -5.19 -10.15
C LEU A 330 -21.59 -5.11 -11.35
N ALA A 331 -21.79 -5.99 -12.34
CA ALA A 331 -21.03 -5.98 -13.58
C ALA A 331 -21.21 -4.68 -14.37
N GLN A 332 -22.43 -4.12 -14.43
CA GLN A 332 -22.69 -2.83 -15.07
C GLN A 332 -22.01 -1.68 -14.32
N SER A 333 -22.09 -1.68 -12.99
CA SER A 333 -21.44 -0.66 -12.15
C SER A 333 -19.91 -0.73 -12.28
N LEU A 334 -19.34 -1.93 -12.30
CA LEU A 334 -17.91 -2.14 -12.55
C LEU A 334 -17.51 -1.66 -13.95
N LYS A 335 -18.31 -1.95 -14.99
CA LYS A 335 -18.04 -1.41 -16.34
C LYS A 335 -18.01 0.12 -16.36
N ARG A 336 -18.92 0.78 -15.64
CA ARG A 336 -18.91 2.26 -15.51
C ARG A 336 -17.64 2.75 -14.80
N ALA A 337 -17.28 2.13 -13.68
CA ALA A 337 -16.06 2.44 -12.93
C ALA A 337 -14.79 2.25 -13.78
N LEU A 338 -14.68 1.16 -14.54
CA LEU A 338 -13.54 0.87 -15.42
C LEU A 338 -13.45 1.86 -16.59
N LYS A 339 -14.60 2.24 -17.18
CA LYS A 339 -14.64 3.29 -18.21
C LYS A 339 -14.19 4.63 -17.66
N PHE A 340 -14.61 4.97 -16.44
CA PHE A 340 -14.14 6.16 -15.72
C PHE A 340 -12.62 6.12 -15.50
N GLY A 341 -12.09 5.04 -14.92
CA GLY A 341 -10.66 4.86 -14.69
C GLY A 341 -9.85 5.01 -15.98
N LYS A 342 -10.29 4.38 -17.07
CA LYS A 342 -9.65 4.51 -18.40
C LYS A 342 -9.69 5.94 -18.95
N ARG A 343 -10.76 6.69 -18.69
CA ARG A 343 -10.85 8.10 -19.07
C ARG A 343 -9.85 8.95 -18.30
N MET A 344 -9.74 8.74 -17.00
CA MET A 344 -8.76 9.46 -16.16
C MET A 344 -7.33 9.08 -16.52
N GLN A 345 -7.06 7.81 -16.81
CA GLN A 345 -5.77 7.33 -17.31
C GLN A 345 -5.36 8.04 -18.61
N ARG A 346 -6.26 8.11 -19.60
CA ARG A 346 -6.02 8.86 -20.85
C ARG A 346 -5.80 10.35 -20.63
N ARG A 347 -6.44 10.93 -19.61
CA ARG A 347 -6.22 12.32 -19.23
C ARG A 347 -4.79 12.51 -18.72
N VAL A 348 -4.34 11.68 -17.78
CA VAL A 348 -2.96 11.67 -17.28
C VAL A 348 -1.99 11.52 -18.46
N GLU A 349 -2.21 10.56 -19.36
CA GLU A 349 -1.38 10.36 -20.57
C GLU A 349 -1.28 11.63 -21.44
N ARG A 350 -2.40 12.31 -21.72
CA ARG A 350 -2.42 13.54 -22.51
C ARG A 350 -1.71 14.70 -21.81
N GLU A 351 -1.95 14.89 -20.52
CA GLU A 351 -1.26 15.92 -19.72
C GLU A 351 0.27 15.69 -19.74
N MET A 352 0.75 14.45 -19.88
CA MET A 352 2.18 14.16 -20.10
C MET A 352 2.64 14.43 -21.53
N GLN A 353 1.83 14.16 -22.55
CA GLN A 353 2.20 14.43 -23.94
C GLN A 353 2.32 15.93 -24.19
N ASP A 354 1.39 16.72 -23.66
CA ASP A 354 1.34 18.17 -23.86
C ASP A 354 2.47 18.89 -23.10
N ARG A 355 2.85 18.40 -21.91
CA ARG A 355 3.96 18.98 -21.12
C ARG A 355 5.34 18.70 -21.68
N PHE A 356 5.52 17.59 -22.40
CA PHE A 356 6.84 17.14 -22.84
C PHE A 356 7.06 17.20 -24.35
N GLY A 357 6.10 17.73 -25.11
CA GLY A 357 6.24 17.99 -26.54
C GLY A 357 6.48 16.71 -27.33
N GLY A 358 5.47 16.25 -28.07
CA GLY A 358 5.69 15.21 -29.07
C GLY A 358 6.81 15.59 -30.03
N ARG A 359 7.89 14.81 -30.00
CA ARG A 359 8.60 14.25 -31.15
C ARG A 359 9.34 13.00 -30.71
#